data_AF-A0AAU8A2J1-F1
#
_entry.id   AF-A0AAU8A2J1-F1
#
_cell.length_a   1.000
_cell.length_b   1.000
_cell.length_c   1.000
_cell.angle_alpha   90.00
_cell.angle_beta   90.00
_cell.angle_gamma   90.00
#
_symmetry.space_group_name_H-M   'P 1'
#
loop_
_entity.id
_entity.type
_entity.pdbx_description
1 polymer ?
#
loop_
_entity_poly.entity_id
_entity_poly.type
_entity_poly.pdbx_seq_one_letter_code
_entity_poly.pdbx_strand_id
1 'polypeptide(L)'
;MQKNSVNRSVLVIQGPNLNLLGMREPEVYGTITLEDIHKKLADLAKQVDISLETYQSNHEGELIDRVQKAKKDGVSFIIINPGGFTHTSVALRDALAGVAIPFIEVHLSNIHQREEFRKHSYFSDLAMGVICGLGAHGYELALNTIQHKLSST
;
A
#
# COMPACT_ATOMS: atom_id res chain seq x y z
N MET A 1 2.10 5.05 -35.61
CA MET A 1 1.34 5.64 -34.47
C MET A 1 1.56 4.75 -33.26
N GLN A 2 2.49 5.12 -32.38
CA GLN A 2 2.67 4.41 -31.10
C GLN A 2 1.44 4.70 -30.25
N LYS A 3 0.65 3.66 -29.90
CA LYS A 3 -0.29 3.78 -28.79
C LYS A 3 0.55 4.17 -27.57
N ASN A 4 0.28 5.33 -26.97
CA ASN A 4 0.82 5.67 -25.67
C ASN A 4 0.36 4.58 -24.69
N SER A 5 1.22 3.60 -24.46
CA SER A 5 1.02 2.58 -23.44
C SER A 5 1.02 3.29 -22.10
N VAL A 6 -0.15 3.41 -21.46
CA VAL A 6 -0.23 3.85 -20.06
C VAL A 6 0.67 2.91 -19.27
N ASN A 7 1.67 3.46 -18.57
CA ASN A 7 2.58 2.65 -17.77
C ASN A 7 1.77 1.97 -16.64
N ARG A 8 1.59 0.65 -16.69
CA ARG A 8 0.78 -0.08 -15.69
C ARG A 8 1.65 -0.46 -14.50
N SER A 9 2.21 0.54 -13.81
CA SER A 9 3.14 0.34 -12.69
C SER A 9 2.51 0.68 -11.35
N VAL A 10 2.60 -0.25 -10.40
CA VAL A 10 2.08 -0.14 -9.02
C VAL A 10 3.22 -0.38 -8.03
N LEU A 11 3.30 0.48 -7.02
CA LEU A 11 4.19 0.30 -5.87
C LEU A 11 3.39 -0.04 -4.62
N VAL A 12 3.74 -1.11 -3.94
CA VAL A 12 3.18 -1.48 -2.64
C VAL A 12 4.16 -1.07 -1.54
N ILE A 13 3.76 -0.17 -0.66
CA ILE A 13 4.57 0.33 0.45
C ILE A 13 4.06 -0.23 1.77
N GLN A 14 4.98 -0.75 2.57
CA GLN A 14 4.71 -1.39 3.85
C GLN A 14 5.50 -0.68 4.96
N GLY A 15 4.78 -0.13 5.93
CA GLY A 15 5.34 0.56 7.07
C GLY A 15 5.95 -0.35 8.14
N PRO A 16 6.20 0.20 9.34
CA PRO A 16 6.94 -0.47 10.38
C PRO A 16 6.16 -1.67 10.95
N ASN A 17 6.92 -2.66 11.40
CA ASN A 17 6.50 -3.91 12.04
C ASN A 17 5.72 -4.89 11.15
N LEU A 18 5.38 -4.53 9.91
CA LEU A 18 4.72 -5.46 8.98
C LEU A 18 5.64 -6.61 8.56
N ASN A 19 6.95 -6.44 8.64
CA ASN A 19 7.92 -7.52 8.49
C ASN A 19 7.80 -8.62 9.56
N LEU A 20 7.04 -8.39 10.65
CA LEU A 20 6.82 -9.36 11.72
C LEU A 20 5.56 -10.21 11.54
N LEU A 21 4.79 -10.00 10.45
CA LEU A 21 3.59 -10.80 10.16
C LEU A 21 3.91 -12.30 10.07
N GLY A 22 3.01 -13.13 10.59
CA GLY A 22 3.15 -14.58 10.62
C GLY A 22 4.16 -15.11 11.66
N MET A 23 4.97 -14.25 12.29
CA MET A 23 5.97 -14.65 13.28
C MET A 23 5.55 -14.42 14.73
N ARG A 24 4.63 -13.48 14.97
CA ARG A 24 4.16 -13.15 16.33
C ARG A 24 2.82 -13.83 16.62
N GLU A 25 2.79 -14.63 17.68
CA GLU A 25 1.58 -15.32 18.20
C GLU A 25 0.68 -15.86 17.07
N PRO A 26 1.15 -16.83 16.26
CA PRO A 26 0.47 -17.25 15.01
C PRO A 26 -0.95 -17.78 15.23
N GLU A 27 -1.23 -18.31 16.42
CA GLU A 27 -2.56 -18.77 16.84
C GLU A 27 -3.57 -17.61 16.98
N VAL A 28 -3.09 -16.38 17.17
CA VAL A 28 -3.90 -15.16 17.36
C VAL A 28 -3.93 -14.31 16.09
N TYR A 29 -2.80 -14.17 15.38
CA TYR A 29 -2.66 -13.25 14.23
C TYR A 29 -2.63 -13.95 12.87
N GLY A 30 -2.68 -15.28 12.86
CA GLY A 30 -2.56 -16.10 11.66
C GLY A 30 -1.10 -16.35 11.26
N THR A 31 -0.92 -17.28 10.33
CA THR A 31 0.39 -17.71 9.82
C THR A 31 0.84 -16.99 8.55
N ILE A 32 -0.01 -16.11 8.00
CA ILE A 32 0.29 -15.40 6.75
C ILE A 32 1.43 -14.40 6.99
N THR A 33 2.52 -14.57 6.26
CA THR A 33 3.67 -13.65 6.31
C THR A 33 3.49 -12.49 5.33
N LEU A 34 4.31 -11.45 5.48
CA LEU A 34 4.34 -10.36 4.51
C LEU A 34 4.80 -10.85 3.12
N GLU A 35 5.71 -11.82 3.08
CA GLU A 35 6.19 -12.43 1.84
C GLU A 35 5.07 -13.16 1.09
N ASP A 36 4.19 -13.87 1.81
CA ASP A 36 3.03 -14.53 1.22
C ASP A 36 2.08 -13.52 0.56
N ILE A 37 1.83 -12.39 1.22
CA ILE A 37 1.02 -11.30 0.68
C ILE A 37 1.66 -10.74 -0.60
N HIS A 38 2.97 -10.45 -0.58
CA HIS A 38 3.70 -9.93 -1.73
C HIS A 38 3.68 -10.89 -2.91
N LYS A 39 3.91 -12.18 -2.67
CA LYS A 39 3.87 -13.22 -3.70
C LYS A 39 2.48 -13.30 -4.33
N LYS A 40 1.43 -13.33 -3.50
CA LYS A 40 0.04 -13.37 -3.98
C LYS A 40 -0.30 -12.14 -4.83
N LEU A 41 0.11 -10.95 -4.42
CA LEU A 41 -0.10 -9.72 -5.18
C LEU A 41 0.67 -9.70 -6.49
N ALA A 42 1.92 -10.16 -6.50
CA ALA A 42 2.72 -10.27 -7.71
C ALA A 42 2.07 -11.22 -8.73
N ASP A 43 1.56 -12.36 -8.26
CA ASP A 43 0.83 -13.33 -9.10
C ASP A 43 -0.44 -12.73 -9.70
N LEU A 44 -1.24 -12.01 -8.90
CA LEU A 44 -2.45 -11.32 -9.37
C LEU A 44 -2.12 -10.19 -10.35
N ALA A 45 -1.12 -9.36 -10.06
CA ALA A 45 -0.71 -8.25 -10.93
C ALA A 45 -0.23 -8.75 -12.30
N LYS A 46 0.51 -9.87 -12.31
CA LYS A 46 0.96 -10.52 -13.56
C LYS A 46 -0.19 -11.00 -14.43
N GLN A 47 -1.29 -11.48 -13.84
CA GLN A 47 -2.47 -11.92 -14.59
C GLN A 47 -3.18 -10.77 -15.33
N VAL A 48 -2.90 -9.52 -14.95
CA VAL A 48 -3.60 -8.33 -15.46
C VAL A 48 -2.63 -7.30 -16.07
N ASP A 49 -1.42 -7.75 -16.43
CA ASP A 49 -0.35 -6.96 -17.03
C ASP A 49 0.01 -5.69 -16.24
N ILE A 50 0.01 -5.78 -14.91
CA ILE A 50 0.48 -4.74 -14.01
C ILE A 50 1.90 -5.10 -13.52
N SER A 51 2.84 -4.19 -13.72
CA SER A 51 4.16 -4.25 -13.09
C SER A 51 4.02 -3.82 -11.62
N LEU A 52 4.34 -4.72 -10.70
CA LEU A 52 4.20 -4.49 -9.26
C LEU A 52 5.56 -4.60 -8.56
N GLU A 53 5.89 -3.58 -7.79
CA GLU A 53 7.04 -3.56 -6.89
C GLU A 53 6.56 -3.47 -5.45
N THR A 54 7.28 -4.10 -4.52
CA THR A 54 6.98 -4.04 -3.08
C THR A 54 8.17 -3.45 -2.33
N TYR A 55 7.91 -2.58 -1.36
CA TYR A 55 8.93 -1.98 -0.50
C TYR A 55 8.46 -1.93 0.95
N GLN A 56 9.25 -2.47 1.88
CA GLN A 56 8.96 -2.42 3.31
C GLN A 56 10.11 -1.73 4.04
N SER A 57 9.77 -0.87 5.00
CA SER A 57 10.76 -0.34 5.94
C SER A 57 10.16 -0.01 7.30
N ASN A 58 11.00 -0.10 8.32
CA ASN A 58 10.73 0.42 9.66
C ASN A 58 11.12 1.90 9.84
N HIS A 59 11.83 2.47 8.87
CA HIS A 59 12.36 3.82 8.92
C HIS A 59 11.51 4.76 8.06
N GLU A 60 10.95 5.80 8.70
CA GLU A 60 10.10 6.78 8.02
C GLU A 60 10.81 7.45 6.83
N GLY A 61 12.08 7.84 7.00
CA GLY A 61 12.88 8.45 5.94
C GLY A 61 13.03 7.58 4.70
N GLU A 62 13.20 6.27 4.86
CA GLU A 62 13.30 5.34 3.74
C GLU A 62 11.99 5.23 2.96
N LEU A 63 10.85 5.24 3.66
CA LEU A 63 9.53 5.26 3.01
C LEU A 63 9.32 6.57 2.24
N ILE A 64 9.71 7.71 2.83
CA ILE A 64 9.65 9.03 2.18
C ILE A 64 10.50 9.03 0.90
N ASP A 65 11.76 8.58 0.99
CA ASP A 65 12.68 8.52 -0.15
C ASP A 65 12.13 7.60 -1.25
N ARG A 66 11.56 6.44 -0.87
CA ARG A 66 10.93 5.53 -1.83
C ARG A 66 9.73 6.18 -2.52
N VAL A 67 8.86 6.89 -1.80
CA VAL A 67 7.73 7.63 -2.38
C VAL A 67 8.23 8.67 -3.38
N GLN A 68 9.21 9.49 -3.00
CA GLN A 68 9.78 10.52 -3.89
C GLN A 68 10.41 9.90 -5.16
N LYS A 69 11.08 8.75 -5.02
CA LYS A 69 11.66 8.02 -6.16
C LYS A 69 10.59 7.47 -7.10
N ALA A 70 9.43 7.04 -6.59
CA ALA A 70 8.35 6.43 -7.37
C ALA A 70 7.92 7.30 -8.57
N LYS A 71 7.88 8.63 -8.41
CA LYS A 71 7.55 9.56 -9.50
C LYS A 71 8.57 9.52 -10.64
N LYS A 72 9.87 9.42 -10.31
CA LYS A 72 10.95 9.31 -11.29
C LYS A 72 10.94 7.96 -11.99
N ASP A 73 10.50 6.91 -11.29
CA ASP A 73 10.38 5.56 -11.82
C ASP A 73 9.13 5.35 -12.69
N GLY A 74 8.26 6.36 -12.80
CA GLY A 74 7.04 6.27 -13.59
C GLY A 74 5.94 5.41 -12.95
N VAL A 75 5.97 5.24 -11.63
CA VAL A 75 4.91 4.56 -10.88
C VAL A 75 3.59 5.31 -11.07
N SER A 76 2.53 4.58 -11.40
CA SER A 76 1.21 5.16 -11.70
C SER A 76 0.25 5.11 -10.52
N PHE A 77 0.38 4.12 -9.63
CA PHE A 77 -0.42 4.00 -8.41
C PHE A 77 0.40 3.48 -7.24
N ILE A 78 -0.01 3.83 -6.02
CA ILE A 78 0.56 3.29 -4.78
C ILE A 78 -0.53 2.53 -4.01
N ILE A 79 -0.20 1.37 -3.46
CA ILE A 79 -0.94 0.74 -2.37
C ILE A 79 -0.08 0.91 -1.13
N ILE A 80 -0.59 1.49 -0.06
CA ILE A 80 0.20 1.73 1.15
C ILE A 80 -0.50 1.21 2.39
N ASN A 81 0.23 0.45 3.20
CA ASN A 81 -0.10 0.23 4.59
C ASN A 81 0.98 0.92 5.43
N PRO A 82 0.72 2.13 5.97
CA PRO A 82 1.75 2.87 6.70
C PRO A 82 2.07 2.26 8.08
N GLY A 83 1.41 1.18 8.49
CA GLY A 83 1.61 0.57 9.81
C GLY A 83 1.37 1.58 10.93
N GLY A 84 2.31 1.66 11.88
CA GLY A 84 2.23 2.65 12.97
C GLY A 84 2.26 4.10 12.51
N PHE A 85 2.89 4.40 11.37
CA PHE A 85 3.05 5.77 10.88
C PHE A 85 1.76 6.41 10.39
N THR A 86 0.72 5.60 10.15
CA THR A 86 -0.63 6.05 9.81
C THR A 86 -1.10 7.19 10.72
N HIS A 87 -0.78 7.08 12.01
CA HIS A 87 -1.30 7.93 13.06
C HIS A 87 -0.35 9.08 13.45
N THR A 88 0.83 9.16 12.84
CA THR A 88 1.90 10.07 13.32
C THR A 88 2.64 10.81 12.20
N SER A 89 2.71 10.24 10.99
CA SER A 89 3.63 10.72 9.96
C SER A 89 3.00 11.76 9.04
N VAL A 90 3.10 13.03 9.43
CA VAL A 90 2.82 14.16 8.53
C VAL A 90 3.87 14.22 7.40
N ALA A 91 5.11 13.83 7.67
CA ALA A 91 6.18 13.88 6.67
C ALA A 91 5.95 12.92 5.49
N LEU A 92 5.51 11.69 5.74
CA LEU A 92 5.17 10.73 4.67
C LEU A 92 3.90 11.12 3.93
N ARG A 93 2.91 11.70 4.64
CA ARG A 93 1.73 12.31 4.01
C ARG A 93 2.15 13.38 3.01
N ASP A 94 3.00 14.31 3.41
CA ASP A 94 3.44 15.42 2.56
C ASP A 94 4.29 14.92 1.38
N ALA A 95 5.06 13.84 1.56
CA ALA A 95 5.75 13.19 0.46
C ALA A 95 4.77 12.63 -0.60
N LEU A 96 3.69 11.95 -0.16
CA LEU A 96 2.64 11.44 -1.07
C LEU A 96 1.93 12.59 -1.79
N ALA A 97 1.58 13.67 -1.07
CA ALA A 97 0.98 14.86 -1.65
C ALA A 97 1.90 15.52 -2.70
N GLY A 98 3.21 15.61 -2.41
CA GLY A 98 4.20 16.22 -3.29
C GLY A 98 4.44 15.44 -4.59
N VAL A 99 4.40 14.10 -4.54
CA VAL A 99 4.51 13.30 -5.77
C VAL A 99 3.21 13.28 -6.58
N ALA A 100 2.06 13.40 -5.90
CA ALA A 100 0.71 13.37 -6.49
C ALA A 100 0.41 12.09 -7.28
N ILE A 101 1.00 10.96 -6.85
CA ILE A 101 0.66 9.64 -7.36
C ILE A 101 -0.59 9.16 -6.60
N PRO A 102 -1.67 8.77 -7.29
CA PRO A 102 -2.88 8.27 -6.63
C PRO A 102 -2.60 7.02 -5.81
N PHE A 103 -3.18 6.93 -4.60
CA PHE A 103 -2.92 5.81 -3.71
C PHE A 103 -4.17 5.30 -2.97
N ILE A 104 -4.12 4.03 -2.57
CA ILE A 104 -5.11 3.38 -1.69
C ILE A 104 -4.42 3.02 -0.37
N GLU A 105 -5.04 3.40 0.73
CA GLU A 105 -4.60 3.06 2.08
C GLU A 105 -5.17 1.70 2.49
N VAL A 106 -4.33 0.81 3.01
CA VAL A 106 -4.72 -0.54 3.43
C VAL A 106 -4.29 -0.81 4.87
N HIS A 107 -5.18 -1.39 5.66
CA HIS A 107 -4.91 -1.89 7.00
C HIS A 107 -5.39 -3.32 7.14
N LEU A 108 -4.50 -4.20 7.62
CA LEU A 108 -4.86 -5.59 7.89
C LEU A 108 -5.96 -5.70 8.95
N SER A 109 -5.80 -4.96 10.05
CA SER A 109 -6.77 -4.90 11.15
C SER A 109 -7.81 -3.79 10.95
N ASN A 110 -8.96 -3.93 11.60
CA ASN A 110 -9.95 -2.84 11.66
C ASN A 110 -9.47 -1.77 12.65
N ILE A 111 -8.90 -0.68 12.14
CA ILE A 111 -8.36 0.41 12.97
C ILE A 111 -9.44 1.12 13.80
N HIS A 112 -10.71 1.06 13.39
CA HIS A 112 -11.83 1.69 14.10
C HIS A 112 -12.30 0.90 15.33
N GLN A 113 -11.94 -0.39 15.43
CA GLN A 113 -12.20 -1.22 16.62
C GLN A 113 -11.07 -1.15 17.65
N ARG A 114 -10.02 -0.40 17.36
CA ARG A 114 -8.84 -0.27 18.20
C ARG A 114 -8.86 1.03 19.01
N GLU A 115 -7.77 1.28 19.72
CA GLU A 115 -7.59 2.45 20.59
C GLU A 115 -7.87 3.76 19.85
N GLU A 116 -8.38 4.79 20.54
CA GLU A 116 -8.80 6.06 19.92
C GLU A 116 -7.72 6.69 19.03
N PHE A 117 -6.45 6.63 19.44
CA PHE A 117 -5.34 7.18 18.64
C PHE A 117 -5.14 6.48 17.29
N ARG A 118 -5.69 5.27 17.10
CA ARG A 118 -5.60 4.54 15.82
C ARG A 118 -6.73 4.86 14.86
N LYS A 119 -7.76 5.56 15.32
CA LYS A 119 -8.90 5.94 14.48
C LYS A 119 -8.58 7.13 13.57
N HIS A 120 -7.54 7.89 13.90
CA HIS A 120 -7.05 8.99 13.08
C HIS A 120 -5.96 8.51 12.10
N SER A 121 -6.07 8.90 10.84
CA SER A 121 -5.05 8.69 9.81
C SER A 121 -4.73 10.02 9.14
N TYR A 122 -3.44 10.30 8.97
CA TYR A 122 -2.95 11.43 8.19
C TYR A 122 -3.03 11.20 6.67
N PHE A 123 -3.41 10.00 6.24
CA PHE A 123 -3.38 9.58 4.83
C PHE A 123 -4.78 9.48 4.23
N SER A 124 -5.78 9.17 5.04
CA SER A 124 -7.13 8.84 4.57
C SER A 124 -7.83 10.00 3.84
N ASP A 125 -7.50 11.25 4.16
CA ASP A 125 -8.03 12.44 3.47
C ASP A 125 -7.48 12.60 2.05
N LEU A 126 -6.27 12.08 1.78
CA LEU A 126 -5.62 12.13 0.47
C LEU A 126 -5.82 10.85 -0.37
N ALA A 127 -6.14 9.74 0.29
CA ALA A 127 -6.29 8.45 -0.37
C ALA A 127 -7.51 8.43 -1.31
N MET A 128 -7.41 7.67 -2.41
CA MET A 128 -8.57 7.37 -3.26
C MET A 128 -9.64 6.55 -2.53
N GLY A 129 -9.21 5.79 -1.53
CA GLY A 129 -10.03 4.94 -0.70
C GLY A 129 -9.18 4.30 0.41
N VAL A 130 -9.87 3.86 1.45
CA VAL A 130 -9.26 3.20 2.61
C VAL A 130 -9.92 1.84 2.78
N ILE A 131 -9.11 0.80 2.92
CA ILE A 131 -9.56 -0.58 3.16
C ILE A 131 -8.97 -1.03 4.49
N CYS A 132 -9.82 -1.37 5.46
CA CYS A 132 -9.35 -1.82 6.77
C CYS A 132 -10.12 -3.05 7.27
N GLY A 133 -9.44 -3.90 8.05
CA GLY A 133 -10.09 -5.02 8.75
C GLY A 133 -10.39 -6.26 7.92
N LEU A 134 -9.92 -6.31 6.68
CA LEU A 134 -10.13 -7.44 5.77
C LEU A 134 -8.88 -8.34 5.64
N GLY A 135 -7.90 -8.17 6.54
CA GLY A 135 -6.65 -8.91 6.49
C GLY A 135 -5.92 -8.75 5.15
N ALA A 136 -5.23 -9.81 4.72
CA ALA A 136 -4.46 -9.81 3.47
C ALA A 136 -5.32 -9.55 2.22
N HIS A 137 -6.60 -9.92 2.25
CA HIS A 137 -7.51 -9.71 1.12
C HIS A 137 -7.72 -8.22 0.80
N GLY A 138 -7.50 -7.32 1.77
CA GLY A 138 -7.56 -5.88 1.53
C GLY A 138 -6.60 -5.39 0.43
N TYR A 139 -5.42 -6.02 0.28
CA TYR A 139 -4.50 -5.67 -0.80
C TYR A 139 -5.00 -6.13 -2.17
N GLU A 140 -5.66 -7.29 -2.24
CA GLU A 140 -6.25 -7.80 -3.49
C GLU A 140 -7.36 -6.86 -3.97
N LEU A 141 -8.21 -6.40 -3.06
CA LEU A 141 -9.25 -5.41 -3.35
C LEU A 141 -8.67 -4.07 -3.82
N ALA A 142 -7.57 -3.61 -3.22
CA ALA A 142 -6.86 -2.41 -3.67
C ALA A 142 -6.30 -2.58 -5.10
N LEU A 143 -5.65 -3.71 -5.39
CA LEU A 143 -5.10 -4.00 -6.72
C LEU A 143 -6.21 -4.10 -7.78
N ASN A 144 -7.33 -4.77 -7.47
CA ASN A 144 -8.48 -4.86 -8.37
C ASN A 144 -9.09 -3.49 -8.65
N THR A 145 -9.16 -2.61 -7.64
CA THR A 145 -9.63 -1.24 -7.82
C THR A 145 -8.71 -0.45 -8.76
N ILE A 146 -7.39 -0.58 -8.61
CA ILE A 146 -6.40 0.04 -9.50
C ILE A 146 -6.51 -0.51 -10.93
N GLN A 147 -6.64 -1.83 -11.08
CA GLN A 147 -6.86 -2.46 -12.38
C GLN A 147 -8.09 -1.87 -13.08
N HIS A 148 -9.22 -1.76 -12.38
CA HIS A 148 -10.43 -1.17 -12.93
C HIS A 148 -10.20 0.28 -13.41
N LYS A 149 -9.46 1.08 -12.64
CA LYS A 149 -9.10 2.47 -13.02
C LYS A 149 -8.21 2.53 -14.26
N LEU A 150 -7.21 1.66 -14.35
CA LEU A 150 -6.32 1.53 -15.51
C LEU A 150 -7.02 1.01 -16.78
N SER A 151 -8.18 0.38 -16.65
CA SER A 151 -9.00 -0.08 -17.78
C SER A 151 -10.08 0.93 -18.19
N SER A 152 -10.37 1.91 -17.33
CA SER A 152 -11.36 2.98 -17.57
C SER A 152 -10.74 4.27 -18.11
N THR A 153 -9.43 4.28 -18.38
CA THR A 153 -8.65 5.42 -18.91
C THR A 153 -8.17 5.08 -20.31
#